data_AF-A0A519J7G0-F1
#
_entry.id   AF-A0A519J7G0-F1
#
_cell.length_a   1.000
_cell.length_b   1.000
_cell.length_c   1.000
_cell.angle_alpha   90.00
_cell.angle_beta   90.00
_cell.angle_gamma   90.00
#
_symmetry.space_group_name_H-M   'P 1'
#
loop_
_entity.id
_entity.type
_entity.pdbx_description
1 polymer ?
#
loop_
_entity_poly.entity_id
_entity_poly.type
_entity_poly.pdbx_seq_one_letter_code
_entity_poly.pdbx_strand_id
1 'polypeptide(L)'
;MSMAKARSDGGQRKPPGSAHAKDQPGDASPILLLSQGFSAWLAANDCSLALTTYQAGRLFMIGRKPDGSVRAHERLIEQCQGLWTDGQSLWTSSLYALWRFENDLDPGVSRPNGVDRVFAPREGRVTGQIDVHDIAIGDPGQFGGAPGAGPIFVSTAFNCLATIDDKTSFRPLWKPPFISGLVREDRCHLNGLAMDGDRVAYVSTVSRSDVADGWRERRRDGGLVVDVATGEA
;
A
#
# COMPACT_ATOMS: atom_id res chain seq x y z
N MET A 1 19.75 -22.95 -29.44
CA MET A 1 19.47 -22.49 -30.81
C MET A 1 20.40 -21.34 -31.15
N SER A 2 20.83 -21.29 -32.41
CA SER A 2 22.02 -20.61 -32.95
C SER A 2 22.05 -19.08 -32.81
N MET A 3 23.27 -18.53 -32.75
CA MET A 3 23.61 -17.11 -32.92
C MET A 3 23.22 -16.57 -34.31
N ALA A 4 22.99 -15.24 -34.39
CA ALA A 4 23.45 -14.45 -35.53
C ALA A 4 23.77 -13.01 -35.10
N LYS A 5 25.02 -12.62 -35.34
CA LYS A 5 25.59 -11.27 -35.19
C LYS A 5 25.60 -10.67 -36.61
N ALA A 6 24.98 -9.51 -36.81
CA ALA A 6 25.11 -8.74 -38.05
C ALA A 6 25.73 -7.37 -37.74
N ARG A 7 26.90 -7.11 -38.32
CA ARG A 7 27.47 -5.76 -38.48
C ARG A 7 27.02 -5.25 -39.84
N SER A 8 26.64 -3.97 -39.91
CA SER A 8 26.68 -3.19 -41.15
C SER A 8 27.17 -1.78 -40.84
N ASP A 9 28.31 -1.42 -41.41
CA ASP A 9 28.80 -0.06 -41.56
C ASP A 9 27.92 0.72 -42.55
N GLY A 10 27.68 2.00 -42.29
CA GLY A 10 27.10 2.89 -43.29
C GLY A 10 26.53 4.20 -42.75
N GLY A 11 27.35 5.26 -42.74
CA GLY A 11 26.88 6.64 -42.94
C GLY A 11 26.51 7.44 -41.69
N GLN A 12 27.49 8.13 -41.09
CA GLN A 12 27.23 9.27 -40.22
C GLN A 12 26.62 10.44 -41.03
N ARG A 13 25.35 10.75 -40.79
CA ARG A 13 24.77 12.09 -41.03
C ARG A 13 24.45 12.71 -39.68
N LYS A 14 25.14 13.80 -39.34
CA LYS A 14 24.82 14.66 -38.18
C LYS A 14 23.47 15.36 -38.45
N PRO A 15 22.49 15.30 -37.53
CA PRO A 15 21.36 16.21 -37.58
C PRO A 15 21.79 17.61 -37.11
N PRO A 16 21.18 18.70 -37.62
CA PRO A 16 21.49 20.05 -37.20
C PRO A 16 21.07 20.26 -35.74
N GLY A 17 21.91 20.98 -34.98
CA GLY A 17 21.73 21.19 -33.55
C GLY A 17 20.42 21.92 -33.24
N SER A 18 19.57 21.28 -32.43
CA SER A 18 18.52 21.99 -31.71
C SER A 18 19.17 22.79 -30.60
N ALA A 19 19.06 24.11 -30.67
CA ALA A 19 19.38 24.99 -29.56
C ALA A 19 18.63 24.49 -28.31
N HIS A 20 19.36 24.34 -27.19
CA HIS A 20 18.76 24.04 -25.90
C HIS A 20 17.82 25.19 -25.52
N ALA A 21 16.53 25.01 -25.78
CA ALA A 21 15.51 25.77 -25.08
C ALA A 21 15.68 25.44 -23.59
N LYS A 22 16.03 26.44 -22.79
CA LYS A 22 15.99 26.33 -21.34
C LYS A 22 14.53 26.08 -20.97
N ASP A 23 14.21 24.88 -20.51
CA ASP A 23 12.96 24.61 -19.82
C ASP A 23 12.85 25.58 -18.65
N GLN A 24 11.97 26.57 -18.78
CA GLN A 24 11.51 27.32 -17.62
C GLN A 24 10.74 26.32 -16.75
N PRO A 25 10.99 26.26 -15.43
CA PRO A 25 10.19 25.41 -14.56
C PRO A 25 8.74 25.88 -14.68
N GLY A 26 7.93 25.04 -15.33
CA GLY A 26 6.49 25.24 -15.41
C GLY A 26 5.93 25.39 -14.01
N ASP A 27 4.86 26.18 -13.89
CA ASP A 27 4.14 26.50 -12.66
C ASP A 27 3.54 25.21 -12.07
N ALA A 28 4.39 24.41 -11.42
CA ALA A 28 4.03 23.11 -10.90
C ALA A 28 3.19 23.34 -9.65
N SER A 29 1.91 23.02 -9.75
CA SER A 29 1.02 23.04 -8.58
C SER A 29 1.63 22.18 -7.46
N PRO A 30 1.57 22.65 -6.20
CA PRO A 30 2.18 21.95 -5.09
C PRO A 30 1.56 20.56 -4.91
N ILE A 31 2.41 19.54 -4.77
CA ILE A 31 2.00 18.14 -4.60
C ILE A 31 1.29 17.93 -3.25
N LEU A 32 1.64 18.71 -2.22
CA LEU A 32 1.01 18.72 -0.91
C LEU A 32 0.74 20.15 -0.45
N LEU A 33 -0.47 20.38 0.05
CA LEU A 33 -0.87 21.59 0.76
C LEU A 33 -1.11 21.24 2.22
N LEU A 34 -0.56 22.04 3.13
CA LEU A 34 -0.65 21.80 4.57
C LEU A 34 -1.57 22.86 5.19
N SER A 35 -2.48 22.44 6.06
CA SER A 35 -3.28 23.40 6.84
C SER A 35 -2.41 24.22 7.77
N GLN A 36 -2.86 25.44 8.09
CA GLN A 36 -2.22 26.25 9.11
C GLN A 36 -2.24 25.49 10.45
N GLY A 37 -1.09 25.40 11.11
CA GLY A 37 -0.94 24.69 12.39
C GLY A 37 -0.57 23.21 12.27
N PHE A 38 -0.54 22.61 11.08
CA PHE A 38 -0.22 21.19 10.90
C PHE A 38 1.15 20.80 11.51
N SER A 39 2.19 21.61 11.32
CA SER A 39 3.50 21.33 11.95
C SER A 39 3.45 21.35 13.48
N ALA A 40 2.71 22.30 14.05
CA ALA A 40 2.55 22.42 15.49
C ALA A 40 1.74 21.22 16.05
N TRP A 41 0.75 20.75 15.30
CA TRP A 41 0.00 19.55 15.64
C TRP A 41 0.88 18.29 15.63
N LEU A 42 1.74 18.10 14.62
CA LEU A 42 2.72 17.00 14.60
C LEU A 42 3.65 17.08 15.82
N ALA A 43 4.07 18.29 16.20
CA ALA A 43 4.91 18.51 17.39
C ALA A 43 4.20 18.11 18.68
N ALA A 44 2.94 18.53 18.84
CA ALA A 44 2.16 18.32 20.05
C ALA A 44 1.79 16.86 20.28
N ASN A 45 1.73 16.06 19.21
CA ASN A 45 1.42 14.62 19.26
C ASN A 45 2.65 13.73 19.14
N ASP A 46 3.85 14.32 19.05
CA ASP A 46 5.13 13.62 18.84
C ASP A 46 5.05 12.55 17.74
N CYS A 47 4.50 12.92 16.58
CA CYS A 47 4.20 11.97 15.52
C CYS A 47 4.69 12.41 14.14
N SER A 48 4.82 11.41 13.27
CA SER A 48 4.97 11.55 11.82
C SER A 48 3.85 10.76 11.15
N LEU A 49 3.51 11.12 9.91
CA LEU A 49 2.43 10.50 9.16
C LEU A 49 2.95 9.78 7.92
N ALA A 50 2.42 8.60 7.65
CA ALA A 50 2.49 7.97 6.35
C ALA A 50 1.09 7.96 5.73
N LEU A 51 0.97 8.30 4.45
CA LEU A 51 -0.30 8.24 3.73
C LEU A 51 -0.09 7.80 2.27
N THR A 52 -1.06 7.07 1.75
CA THR A 52 -1.13 6.64 0.36
C THR A 52 -2.13 7.48 -0.41
N THR A 53 -1.92 7.63 -1.71
CA THR A 53 -2.88 8.25 -2.62
C THR A 53 -3.13 7.30 -3.79
N TYR A 54 -4.34 6.74 -3.86
CA TYR A 54 -4.68 5.74 -4.86
C TYR A 54 -4.50 6.25 -6.30
N GLN A 55 -5.19 7.33 -6.66
CA GLN A 55 -5.22 7.85 -8.04
C GLN A 55 -3.87 8.44 -8.48
N ALA A 56 -3.17 9.12 -7.57
CA ALA A 56 -1.88 9.74 -7.88
C ALA A 56 -0.69 8.78 -7.73
N GLY A 57 -0.90 7.58 -7.16
CA GLY A 57 0.10 6.52 -7.04
C GLY A 57 1.30 6.92 -6.20
N ARG A 58 1.07 7.46 -5.00
CA ARG A 58 2.11 8.02 -4.12
C ARG A 58 1.97 7.54 -2.70
N LEU A 59 3.10 7.16 -2.10
CA LEU A 59 3.28 7.02 -0.66
C LEU A 59 4.07 8.23 -0.17
N PHE A 60 3.50 8.99 0.76
CA PHE A 60 4.16 10.08 1.46
C PHE A 60 4.53 9.67 2.87
N MET A 61 5.72 10.07 3.31
CA MET A 61 6.15 10.05 4.70
C MET A 61 6.44 11.49 5.12
N ILE A 62 5.69 11.98 6.09
CA ILE A 62 5.62 13.39 6.48
C ILE A 62 6.06 13.50 7.93
N GLY A 63 7.06 14.34 8.17
CA GLY A 63 7.60 14.60 9.49
C GLY A 63 8.07 16.04 9.63
N ARG A 64 8.79 16.34 10.72
CA ARG A 64 9.30 17.66 11.03
C ARG A 64 10.82 17.73 10.87
N LYS A 65 11.32 18.89 10.47
CA LYS A 65 12.74 19.23 10.53
C LYS A 65 13.07 19.84 11.90
N PRO A 66 14.37 19.89 12.28
CA PRO A 66 14.79 20.54 13.53
C PRO A 66 14.37 22.00 13.68
N ASP A 67 14.23 22.72 12.55
CA ASP A 67 13.76 24.12 12.51
C ASP A 67 12.22 24.26 12.67
N GLY A 68 11.51 23.14 12.86
CA GLY A 68 10.06 23.11 13.01
C GLY A 68 9.28 23.18 11.68
N SER A 69 9.94 23.27 10.53
CA SER A 69 9.27 23.16 9.22
C SER A 69 8.91 21.70 8.90
N VAL A 70 7.91 21.51 8.04
CA VAL A 70 7.49 20.17 7.61
C VAL A 70 8.39 19.67 6.48
N ARG A 71 8.66 18.37 6.47
CA ARG A 71 9.29 17.65 5.38
C ARG A 71 8.36 16.53 4.94
N ALA A 72 8.17 16.40 3.63
CA ALA A 72 7.54 15.23 3.04
C ALA A 72 8.57 14.49 2.17
N HIS A 73 8.57 13.18 2.27
CA HIS A 73 9.34 12.28 1.42
C HIS A 73 8.38 11.41 0.61
N GLU A 74 8.67 11.23 -0.66
CA GLU A 74 7.77 10.58 -1.61
C GLU A 74 8.35 9.30 -2.20
N ARG A 75 7.46 8.33 -2.42
CA ARG A 75 7.66 7.17 -3.29
C ARG A 75 6.52 7.09 -4.29
N LEU A 76 6.85 6.86 -5.56
CA LEU A 76 5.87 6.53 -6.59
C LEU A 76 5.56 5.04 -6.48
N ILE A 77 4.34 4.71 -6.04
CA ILE A 77 3.83 3.34 -5.91
C ILE A 77 2.43 3.35 -6.50
N GLU A 78 2.30 2.79 -7.71
CA GLU A 78 1.04 2.78 -8.44
C GLU A 78 -0.08 2.14 -7.63
N GLN A 79 -1.22 2.83 -7.54
CA GLN A 79 -2.42 2.36 -6.86
C GLN A 79 -2.18 1.79 -5.46
N CYS A 80 -1.24 2.37 -4.69
CA CYS A 80 -1.09 2.04 -3.29
C CYS A 80 -2.33 2.47 -2.49
N GLN A 81 -2.84 1.56 -1.66
CA GLN A 81 -4.02 1.77 -0.81
C GLN A 81 -3.70 1.30 0.61
N GLY A 82 -3.58 -0.01 0.79
CA GLY A 82 -3.23 -0.63 2.05
C GLY A 82 -1.90 -0.11 2.59
N LEU A 83 -1.87 0.19 3.88
CA LEU A 83 -0.73 0.74 4.57
C LEU A 83 -0.75 0.28 6.03
N TRP A 84 0.38 -0.21 6.52
CA TRP A 84 0.56 -0.57 7.93
C TRP A 84 1.97 -0.19 8.39
N THR A 85 2.13 0.20 9.65
CA THR A 85 3.44 0.41 10.27
C THR A 85 3.38 0.28 11.79
N ASP A 86 4.47 -0.18 12.38
CA ASP A 86 4.76 -0.13 13.82
C ASP A 86 5.82 0.94 14.18
N GLY A 87 6.19 1.78 13.21
CA GLY A 87 7.24 2.79 13.33
C GLY A 87 8.67 2.28 13.04
N GLN A 88 8.85 0.98 12.80
CA GLN A 88 10.13 0.38 12.37
C GLN A 88 9.99 -0.33 11.02
N SER A 89 8.94 -1.11 10.85
CA SER A 89 8.55 -1.72 9.58
C SER A 89 7.38 -0.95 8.97
N LEU A 90 7.32 -0.89 7.65
CA LEU A 90 6.19 -0.32 6.92
C LEU A 90 5.82 -1.26 5.78
N TRP A 91 4.54 -1.61 5.70
CA TRP A 91 3.97 -2.38 4.60
C TRP A 91 3.03 -1.51 3.79
N THR A 92 3.07 -1.63 2.47
CA THR A 92 2.07 -1.00 1.61
C THR A 92 1.78 -1.84 0.38
N SER A 93 0.58 -1.72 -0.16
CA SER A 93 0.21 -2.34 -1.42
C SER A 93 0.63 -1.50 -2.63
N SER A 94 0.65 -2.14 -3.79
CA SER A 94 0.63 -1.52 -5.10
C SER A 94 -0.36 -2.26 -6.00
N LEU A 95 -0.50 -1.81 -7.25
CA LEU A 95 -1.34 -2.47 -8.25
C LEU A 95 -1.06 -3.97 -8.41
N TYR A 96 0.20 -4.41 -8.28
CA TYR A 96 0.60 -5.81 -8.53
C TYR A 96 1.44 -6.45 -7.42
N ALA A 97 1.76 -5.73 -6.35
CA ALA A 97 2.69 -6.21 -5.33
C ALA A 97 2.38 -5.70 -3.92
N LEU A 98 2.96 -6.38 -2.94
CA LEU A 98 3.15 -5.89 -1.57
C LEU A 98 4.61 -5.47 -1.39
N TRP A 99 4.82 -4.29 -0.81
CA TRP A 99 6.13 -3.79 -0.46
C TRP A 99 6.31 -3.77 1.06
N ARG A 100 7.46 -4.25 1.52
CA ARG A 100 7.92 -4.04 2.91
C ARG A 100 9.16 -3.16 2.92
N PHE A 101 9.12 -2.17 3.79
CA PHE A 101 10.20 -1.29 4.11
C PHE A 101 10.62 -1.50 5.57
N GLU A 102 11.90 -1.30 5.85
CA GLU A 102 12.44 -1.33 7.21
C GLU A 102 13.20 -0.05 7.49
N ASN A 103 13.12 0.42 8.73
CA ASN A 103 13.96 1.49 9.23
C ASN A 103 15.43 1.06 9.16
N ASP A 104 16.21 1.79 8.38
CA ASP A 104 17.64 1.56 8.11
C ASP A 104 18.54 2.37 9.07
N LEU A 105 18.00 2.84 10.19
CA LEU A 105 18.74 3.52 11.25
C LEU A 105 18.77 2.64 12.50
N ASP A 106 19.94 2.59 13.14
CA ASP A 106 20.08 1.95 14.45
C ASP A 106 19.21 2.67 15.50
N PRO A 107 18.75 1.97 16.55
CA PRO A 107 17.94 2.58 17.60
C PRO A 107 18.60 3.81 18.23
N GLY A 108 17.86 4.92 18.29
CA GLY A 108 18.34 6.19 18.86
C GLY A 108 19.25 7.00 17.95
N VAL A 109 19.57 6.52 16.74
CA VAL A 109 20.36 7.27 15.77
C VAL A 109 19.47 8.15 14.91
N SER A 110 19.85 9.41 14.79
CA SER A 110 19.27 10.36 13.83
C SER A 110 20.35 10.87 12.88
N ARG A 111 19.99 11.12 11.63
CA ARG A 111 20.87 11.78 10.66
C ARG A 111 21.11 13.24 11.05
N PRO A 112 22.22 13.86 10.62
CA PRO A 112 22.51 15.26 10.92
C PRO A 112 21.42 16.26 10.52
N ASN A 113 20.59 15.91 9.54
CA ASN A 113 19.46 16.71 9.07
C ASN A 113 18.15 16.45 9.85
N GLY A 114 18.21 15.77 11.00
CA GLY A 114 17.09 15.50 11.89
C GLY A 114 16.19 14.33 11.51
N VAL A 115 16.56 13.50 10.53
CA VAL A 115 15.80 12.28 10.19
C VAL A 115 16.09 11.20 11.21
N ASP A 116 15.06 10.71 11.88
CA ASP A 116 15.12 9.67 12.90
C ASP A 116 14.55 8.32 12.42
N ARG A 117 13.94 8.26 11.22
CA ARG A 117 13.55 7.01 10.52
C ARG A 117 13.88 7.06 9.04
N VAL A 118 14.44 5.97 8.50
CA VAL A 118 14.69 5.81 7.07
C VAL A 118 14.11 4.48 6.59
N PHE A 119 12.90 4.52 6.05
CA PHE A 119 12.25 3.34 5.49
C PHE A 119 12.87 2.94 4.14
N ALA A 120 13.78 1.97 4.17
CA ALA A 120 14.42 1.38 3.00
C ALA A 120 13.63 0.16 2.53
N PRO A 121 13.35 0.00 1.22
CA PRO A 121 12.65 -1.18 0.71
C PRO A 121 13.50 -2.43 0.95
N ARG A 122 12.91 -3.46 1.57
CA ARG A 122 13.57 -4.75 1.82
C ARG A 122 12.97 -5.88 1.01
N GLU A 123 11.73 -5.73 0.58
CA GLU A 123 11.00 -6.80 -0.06
C GLU A 123 9.89 -6.28 -0.96
N GLY A 124 9.71 -6.92 -2.10
CA GLY A 124 8.56 -6.77 -2.99
C GLY A 124 8.02 -8.16 -3.34
N ARG A 125 6.78 -8.44 -2.98
CA ARG A 125 6.10 -9.69 -3.33
C ARG A 125 5.05 -9.43 -4.40
N VAL A 126 5.20 -10.08 -5.54
CA VAL A 126 4.20 -10.03 -6.62
C VAL A 126 2.97 -10.79 -6.17
N THR A 127 1.83 -10.13 -6.13
CA THR A 127 0.51 -10.70 -5.81
C THR A 127 -0.40 -10.74 -7.03
N GLY A 128 -0.05 -9.99 -8.08
CA GLY A 128 -0.98 -9.64 -9.15
C GLY A 128 -2.02 -8.64 -8.66
N GLN A 129 -3.00 -8.34 -9.52
CA GLN A 129 -4.00 -7.30 -9.26
C GLN A 129 -5.13 -7.84 -8.38
N ILE A 130 -4.83 -8.07 -7.11
CA ILE A 130 -5.79 -8.60 -6.12
C ILE A 130 -6.49 -7.49 -5.33
N ASP A 131 -6.17 -6.24 -5.67
CA ASP A 131 -6.71 -5.01 -5.11
C ASP A 131 -6.61 -4.96 -3.58
N VAL A 132 -5.37 -4.88 -3.09
CA VAL A 132 -5.12 -4.87 -1.65
C VAL A 132 -5.48 -3.52 -1.05
N HIS A 133 -6.60 -3.50 -0.32
CA HIS A 133 -7.17 -2.30 0.26
C HIS A 133 -6.66 -1.98 1.67
N ASP A 134 -6.42 -3.00 2.49
CA ASP A 134 -5.95 -2.83 3.86
C ASP A 134 -4.99 -3.95 4.27
N ILE A 135 -4.10 -3.66 5.21
CA ILE A 135 -3.00 -4.54 5.64
C ILE A 135 -2.86 -4.46 7.17
N ALA A 136 -2.62 -5.60 7.80
CA ALA A 136 -2.09 -5.65 9.16
C ALA A 136 -1.06 -6.75 9.32
N ILE A 137 -0.27 -6.67 10.40
CA ILE A 137 0.55 -7.78 10.87
C ILE A 137 -0.17 -8.45 12.04
N GLY A 138 -0.36 -9.76 11.93
CA GLY A 138 -1.01 -10.60 12.93
C GLY A 138 -0.56 -12.05 12.77
N ASP A 139 -1.29 -13.02 13.32
CA ASP A 139 -1.01 -14.44 13.15
C ASP A 139 -1.95 -15.07 12.11
N PRO A 140 -1.51 -15.35 10.87
CA PRO A 140 -2.32 -16.05 9.88
C PRO A 140 -2.73 -17.46 10.33
N GLY A 141 -2.04 -18.04 11.32
CA GLY A 141 -2.41 -19.28 11.99
C GLY A 141 -3.80 -19.24 12.63
N GLN A 142 -4.35 -18.05 12.89
CA GLN A 142 -5.77 -17.85 13.25
C GLN A 142 -6.73 -18.57 12.30
N PHE A 143 -6.40 -18.62 11.01
CA PHE A 143 -7.25 -19.22 9.96
C PHE A 143 -6.78 -20.63 9.56
N GLY A 144 -5.97 -21.26 10.40
CA GLY A 144 -5.30 -22.53 10.11
C GLY A 144 -3.95 -22.32 9.42
N GLY A 145 -3.00 -23.19 9.75
CA GLY A 145 -1.62 -23.13 9.28
C GLY A 145 -0.62 -23.12 10.44
N ALA A 146 0.65 -22.87 10.12
CA ALA A 146 1.68 -22.69 11.15
C ALA A 146 1.49 -21.32 11.84
N PRO A 147 1.57 -21.26 13.18
CA PRO A 147 1.50 -19.99 13.90
C PRO A 147 2.72 -19.12 13.62
N GLY A 148 2.53 -17.81 13.63
CA GLY A 148 3.62 -16.85 13.54
C GLY A 148 3.16 -15.52 12.96
N ALA A 149 3.81 -14.43 13.39
CA ALA A 149 3.51 -13.10 12.89
C ALA A 149 3.77 -13.00 11.37
N GLY A 150 2.81 -12.47 10.64
CA GLY A 150 2.89 -12.29 9.20
C GLY A 150 1.83 -11.30 8.69
N PRO A 151 1.97 -10.86 7.42
CA PRO A 151 1.02 -9.95 6.82
C PRO A 151 -0.31 -10.65 6.55
N ILE A 152 -1.39 -10.03 7.01
CA ILE A 152 -2.76 -10.34 6.66
C ILE A 152 -3.32 -9.12 5.94
N PHE A 153 -3.93 -9.33 4.78
CA PHE A 153 -4.41 -8.23 3.94
C PHE A 153 -5.76 -8.54 3.33
N VAL A 154 -6.52 -7.49 3.07
CA VAL A 154 -7.80 -7.57 2.36
C VAL A 154 -7.51 -7.68 0.87
N SER A 155 -7.96 -8.76 0.23
CA SER A 155 -8.08 -8.85 -1.22
C SER A 155 -9.52 -8.54 -1.62
N THR A 156 -9.73 -7.31 -2.03
CA THR A 156 -11.04 -6.79 -2.45
C THR A 156 -11.53 -7.52 -3.69
N ALA A 157 -10.64 -7.70 -4.68
CA ALA A 157 -10.97 -8.37 -5.92
C ALA A 157 -11.48 -9.81 -5.69
N PHE A 158 -10.97 -10.52 -4.69
CA PHE A 158 -11.34 -11.90 -4.35
C PHE A 158 -12.27 -12.03 -3.13
N ASN A 159 -12.73 -10.92 -2.54
CA ASN A 159 -13.67 -10.89 -1.43
C ASN A 159 -13.18 -11.61 -0.15
N CYS A 160 -11.87 -11.55 0.13
CA CYS A 160 -11.28 -12.34 1.21
C CYS A 160 -10.17 -11.62 1.97
N LEU A 161 -9.92 -12.07 3.20
CA LEU A 161 -8.63 -11.92 3.84
C LEU A 161 -7.65 -12.91 3.22
N ALA A 162 -6.40 -12.50 3.06
CA ALA A 162 -5.34 -13.29 2.47
C ALA A 162 -4.00 -13.04 3.18
N THR A 163 -3.05 -13.94 2.95
CA THR A 163 -1.66 -13.77 3.35
C THR A 163 -0.74 -14.15 2.19
N ILE A 164 0.55 -13.86 2.34
CA ILE A 164 1.60 -14.20 1.39
C ILE A 164 1.76 -15.72 1.28
N ASP A 165 2.12 -16.20 0.09
CA ASP A 165 2.47 -17.61 -0.14
C ASP A 165 3.59 -17.69 -1.19
N ASP A 166 4.63 -18.47 -0.92
CA ASP A 166 5.82 -18.53 -1.78
C ASP A 166 5.56 -19.26 -3.12
N LYS A 167 4.51 -20.09 -3.20
CA LYS A 167 4.18 -20.87 -4.40
C LYS A 167 3.11 -20.19 -5.25
N THR A 168 2.06 -19.67 -4.62
CA THR A 168 0.89 -19.09 -5.30
C THR A 168 0.82 -17.57 -5.20
N SER A 169 1.91 -16.91 -4.78
CA SER A 169 2.01 -15.47 -4.49
C SER A 169 1.23 -15.01 -3.25
N PHE A 170 -0.01 -15.47 -3.12
CA PHE A 170 -0.85 -15.29 -1.95
C PHE A 170 -1.74 -16.51 -1.76
N ARG A 171 -2.28 -16.68 -0.56
CA ARG A 171 -3.31 -17.66 -0.25
C ARG A 171 -4.48 -16.99 0.48
N PRO A 172 -5.73 -17.33 0.16
CA PRO A 172 -6.89 -16.90 0.94
C PRO A 172 -6.85 -17.47 2.36
N LEU A 173 -7.32 -16.69 3.32
CA LEU A 173 -7.45 -17.05 4.74
C LEU A 173 -8.91 -17.20 5.14
N TRP A 174 -9.75 -16.21 4.80
CA TRP A 174 -11.14 -16.14 5.23
C TRP A 174 -11.96 -15.32 4.24
N LYS A 175 -13.23 -15.65 4.09
CA LYS A 175 -14.20 -14.84 3.31
C LYS A 175 -15.47 -14.65 4.14
N PRO A 176 -16.23 -13.57 3.92
CA PRO A 176 -17.53 -13.41 4.56
C PRO A 176 -18.45 -14.61 4.26
N PRO A 177 -19.28 -15.07 5.23
CA PRO A 177 -20.11 -16.27 5.04
C PRO A 177 -21.10 -16.16 3.88
N PHE A 178 -21.56 -14.94 3.57
CA PHE A 178 -22.50 -14.69 2.47
C PHE A 178 -21.85 -14.72 1.09
N ILE A 179 -20.52 -14.75 0.97
CA ILE A 179 -19.84 -14.88 -0.32
C ILE A 179 -19.82 -16.33 -0.75
N SER A 180 -20.43 -16.68 -1.88
CA SER A 180 -20.55 -18.09 -2.31
C SER A 180 -19.23 -18.69 -2.84
N GLY A 181 -18.28 -17.88 -3.31
CA GLY A 181 -17.03 -18.39 -3.87
C GLY A 181 -15.88 -17.37 -3.89
N LEU A 182 -14.65 -17.89 -3.86
CA LEU A 182 -13.42 -17.09 -4.03
C LEU A 182 -13.15 -16.86 -5.51
N VAL A 183 -13.88 -15.92 -6.09
CA VAL A 183 -13.75 -15.52 -7.49
C VAL A 183 -13.44 -14.04 -7.60
N ARG A 184 -12.75 -13.67 -8.68
CA ARG A 184 -12.28 -12.31 -8.91
C ARG A 184 -13.38 -11.40 -9.46
N GLU A 185 -14.37 -11.13 -8.63
CA GLU A 185 -15.59 -10.43 -9.03
C GLU A 185 -15.92 -9.20 -8.18
N ASP A 186 -15.11 -8.88 -7.15
CA ASP A 186 -15.35 -7.76 -6.23
C ASP A 186 -16.84 -7.62 -5.90
N ARG A 187 -17.38 -8.64 -5.25
CA ARG A 187 -18.83 -8.80 -5.03
C ARG A 187 -19.33 -7.88 -3.93
N CYS A 188 -18.56 -7.77 -2.85
CA CYS A 188 -18.94 -7.00 -1.66
C CYS A 188 -18.05 -5.78 -1.42
N HIS A 189 -16.92 -5.66 -2.11
CA HIS A 189 -15.88 -4.66 -1.81
C HIS A 189 -15.49 -4.71 -0.33
N LEU A 190 -14.95 -5.88 0.07
CA LEU A 190 -14.26 -6.03 1.34
C LEU A 190 -13.12 -5.02 1.36
N ASN A 191 -13.06 -4.14 2.36
CA ASN A 191 -12.24 -2.93 2.30
C ASN A 191 -11.22 -2.89 3.45
N GLY A 192 -11.70 -2.81 4.69
CA GLY A 192 -10.82 -2.67 5.86
C GLY A 192 -10.82 -3.90 6.77
N LEU A 193 -9.83 -3.97 7.65
CA LEU A 193 -9.73 -4.95 8.73
C LEU A 193 -9.33 -4.28 10.04
N ALA A 194 -9.73 -4.86 11.18
CA ALA A 194 -9.35 -4.40 12.51
C ALA A 194 -8.83 -5.56 13.35
N MET A 195 -7.74 -5.31 14.09
CA MET A 195 -7.05 -6.30 14.90
C MET A 195 -7.47 -6.23 16.37
N ASP A 196 -7.55 -7.39 17.03
CA ASP A 196 -7.49 -7.56 18.49
C ASP A 196 -6.21 -8.34 18.83
N GLY A 197 -5.18 -7.61 19.25
CA GLY A 197 -3.84 -8.16 19.40
C GLY A 197 -3.29 -8.64 18.06
N ASP A 198 -2.98 -9.94 17.99
CA ASP A 198 -2.47 -10.61 16.78
C ASP A 198 -3.58 -11.21 15.90
N ARG A 199 -4.85 -11.15 16.31
CA ARG A 199 -5.98 -11.71 15.57
C ARG A 199 -6.74 -10.64 14.82
N VAL A 200 -7.21 -10.95 13.62
CA VAL A 200 -8.20 -10.14 12.92
C VAL A 200 -9.54 -10.34 13.62
N ALA A 201 -10.09 -9.26 14.19
CA ALA A 201 -11.36 -9.29 14.93
C ALA A 201 -12.54 -8.94 14.03
N TYR A 202 -12.37 -7.90 13.19
CA TYR A 202 -13.44 -7.40 12.34
C TYR A 202 -12.93 -7.09 10.93
N VAL A 203 -13.84 -7.13 9.97
CA VAL A 203 -13.62 -6.60 8.62
C VAL A 203 -14.75 -5.65 8.25
N SER A 204 -14.51 -4.75 7.30
CA SER A 204 -15.57 -3.92 6.72
C SER A 204 -15.78 -4.24 5.25
N THR A 205 -17.02 -4.12 4.81
CA THR A 205 -17.43 -4.28 3.41
C THR A 205 -18.40 -3.17 3.04
N VAL A 206 -18.39 -2.73 1.78
CA VAL A 206 -19.30 -1.69 1.29
C VAL A 206 -20.74 -2.19 1.13
N SER A 207 -20.95 -3.50 0.96
CA SER A 207 -22.30 -4.06 0.85
C SER A 207 -22.39 -5.56 1.15
N ARG A 208 -23.57 -6.02 1.57
CA ARG A 208 -23.92 -7.45 1.62
C ARG A 208 -24.29 -8.00 0.23
N SER A 209 -23.35 -7.96 -0.71
CA SER A 209 -23.54 -8.46 -2.07
C SER A 209 -22.68 -9.69 -2.35
N ASP A 210 -23.27 -10.66 -3.06
CA ASP A 210 -22.58 -11.84 -3.61
C ASP A 210 -22.72 -11.91 -5.15
N VAL A 211 -22.84 -10.74 -5.78
CA VAL A 211 -22.91 -10.57 -7.24
C VAL A 211 -21.74 -9.70 -7.68
N ALA A 212 -21.14 -10.01 -8.82
CA ALA A 212 -20.03 -9.25 -9.38
C ALA A 212 -20.32 -7.75 -9.41
N ASP A 213 -19.41 -6.94 -8.85
CA ASP A 213 -19.53 -5.48 -8.72
C ASP A 213 -20.82 -4.98 -8.00
N GLY A 214 -21.60 -5.86 -7.36
CA GLY A 214 -22.94 -5.52 -6.83
C GLY A 214 -22.93 -4.49 -5.70
N TRP A 215 -21.78 -4.25 -5.08
CA TRP A 215 -21.58 -3.19 -4.10
C TRP A 215 -21.77 -1.77 -4.65
N ARG A 216 -21.58 -1.57 -5.96
CA ARG A 216 -21.67 -0.25 -6.58
C ARG A 216 -23.05 0.37 -6.41
N GLU A 217 -24.10 -0.43 -6.50
CA GLU A 217 -25.49 0.01 -6.35
C GLU A 217 -25.85 0.34 -4.89
N ARG A 218 -25.09 -0.18 -3.92
CA ARG A 218 -25.37 -0.07 -2.47
C ARG A 218 -24.32 0.71 -1.70
N ARG A 219 -23.52 1.51 -2.41
CA ARG A 219 -22.32 2.15 -1.84
C ARG A 219 -22.60 3.11 -0.67
N ARG A 220 -23.80 3.71 -0.62
CA ARG A 220 -24.11 4.76 0.36
C ARG A 220 -24.50 4.22 1.74
N ASP A 221 -25.24 3.13 1.77
CA ASP A 221 -25.96 2.63 2.94
C ASP A 221 -25.83 1.11 3.13
N GLY A 222 -25.12 0.41 2.24
CA GLY A 222 -24.93 -1.03 2.31
C GLY A 222 -23.84 -1.51 3.28
N GLY A 223 -23.04 -0.59 3.83
CA GLY A 223 -21.83 -0.92 4.57
C GLY A 223 -22.08 -1.84 5.76
N LEU A 224 -21.19 -2.82 5.96
CA LEU A 224 -21.23 -3.74 7.10
C LEU A 224 -19.87 -3.77 7.79
N VAL A 225 -19.89 -4.02 9.09
CA VAL A 225 -18.74 -4.50 9.85
C VAL A 225 -19.05 -5.95 10.22
N VAL A 226 -18.18 -6.88 9.86
CA VAL A 226 -18.38 -8.31 10.09
C VAL A 226 -17.40 -8.78 11.14
N ASP A 227 -17.90 -9.40 12.20
CA ASP A 227 -17.09 -10.12 13.17
C ASP A 227 -16.48 -11.37 12.50
N VAL A 228 -15.16 -11.49 12.54
CA VAL A 228 -14.44 -12.55 11.81
C VAL A 228 -14.63 -13.92 12.45
N ALA A 229 -14.80 -13.98 13.77
CA ALA A 229 -14.92 -15.23 14.52
C ALA A 229 -16.30 -15.88 14.31
N THR A 230 -17.36 -15.08 14.26
CA THR A 230 -18.75 -15.53 14.14
C THR A 230 -19.27 -15.43 12.71
N GLY A 231 -18.73 -14.51 11.91
CA GLY A 231 -19.24 -14.18 10.59
C GLY A 231 -20.52 -13.33 10.60
N GLU A 232 -20.91 -12.80 11.76
CA GLU A 232 -22.08 -11.94 11.93
C GLU A 232 -21.76 -10.47 11.60
N ALA A 233 -22.76 -9.74 11.11
CA ALA A 233 -22.67 -8.35 10.65
C ALA A 233 -23.65 -7.45 11.40
#